data_AF-A0A7G7SXL4-F1
#
_entry.id   AF-A0A7G7SXL4-F1
#
_cell.length_a   1.000
_cell.length_b   1.000
_cell.length_c   1.000
_cell.angle_alpha   90.00
_cell.angle_beta   90.00
_cell.angle_gamma   90.00
#
_symmetry.space_group_name_H-M   'P 1'
#
loop_
_entity.id
_entity.type
_entity.pdbx_description
1 polymer ?
#
loop_
_entity_poly.entity_id
_entity_poly.type
_entity_poly.pdbx_seq_one_letter_code
_entity_poly.pdbx_strand_id
1 'polypeptide(L)'
;MSAALAPSLRPRRWRWGVLALLALAAYPLFVLVAVYAQWLGAGLPGGRNGPADAYRHSLASAIVAYTLSPRCVDWVTAVMERDGRGNASRAMDAHNNRIGARIGAAAPSWAAMQRNVRAAVDHGAIDARSSDQITWRAPAAWQDRLY
;
A
#
# COMPACT_ATOMS: atom_id res chain seq x y z
N MET A 1 -15.18 64.05 -2.30
CA MET A 1 -14.73 62.98 -1.37
C MET A 1 -15.33 61.68 -1.85
N SER A 2 -14.57 60.81 -2.51
CA SER A 2 -15.03 59.47 -2.93
C SER A 2 -14.17 58.43 -2.23
N ALA A 3 -14.77 57.67 -1.32
CA ALA A 3 -14.14 56.53 -0.68
C ALA A 3 -14.13 55.35 -1.67
N ALA A 4 -12.94 54.92 -2.10
CA ALA A 4 -12.79 53.69 -2.85
C ALA A 4 -12.95 52.50 -1.88
N LEU A 5 -13.98 51.68 -2.09
CA LEU A 5 -14.13 50.39 -1.44
C LEU A 5 -13.02 49.46 -1.95
N ALA A 6 -12.06 49.14 -1.08
CA ALA A 6 -11.05 48.13 -1.39
C ALA A 6 -11.72 46.75 -1.57
N PRO A 7 -11.46 46.03 -2.67
CA PRO A 7 -12.00 44.69 -2.86
C PRO A 7 -11.42 43.75 -1.79
N SER A 8 -12.30 43.12 -1.01
CA SER A 8 -11.90 42.12 -0.03
C SER A 8 -11.28 40.92 -0.74
N LEU A 9 -9.96 40.77 -0.65
CA LEU A 9 -9.26 39.55 -1.04
C LEU A 9 -9.56 38.47 0.00
N ARG A 10 -10.74 37.83 -0.07
CA ARG A 10 -10.92 36.54 0.60
C ARG A 10 -10.00 35.54 -0.10
N PRO A 11 -8.95 34.99 0.56
CA PRO A 11 -8.15 33.95 -0.06
C PRO A 11 -9.09 32.80 -0.42
N ARG A 12 -9.08 32.46 -1.70
CA ARG A 12 -10.11 31.68 -2.40
C ARG A 12 -10.11 30.25 -1.88
N ARG A 13 -10.91 29.95 -0.84
CA ARG A 13 -11.03 28.63 -0.16
C ARG A 13 -11.17 27.45 -1.14
N TRP A 14 -11.72 27.67 -2.33
CA TRP A 14 -11.74 26.74 -3.46
C TRP A 14 -10.36 26.22 -3.88
N ARG A 15 -9.30 27.04 -3.87
CA ARG A 15 -7.94 26.63 -4.25
C ARG A 15 -7.42 25.53 -3.33
N TRP A 16 -7.70 25.61 -2.03
CA TRP A 16 -7.36 24.55 -1.08
C TRP A 16 -8.14 23.26 -1.33
N GLY A 17 -9.41 23.37 -1.74
CA GLY A 17 -10.20 22.21 -2.16
C GLY A 17 -9.61 21.51 -3.39
N VAL A 18 -9.20 22.27 -4.41
CA VAL A 18 -8.54 21.73 -5.60
C VAL A 18 -7.20 21.08 -5.26
N LEU A 19 -6.37 21.74 -4.43
CA LEU A 19 -5.08 21.19 -4.01
C LEU A 19 -5.24 19.89 -3.21
N ALA A 20 -6.23 19.83 -2.31
CA ALA A 20 -6.54 18.61 -1.56
C ALA A 20 -6.98 17.48 -2.51
N LEU A 21 -7.80 17.78 -3.50
CA LEU A 21 -8.26 16.79 -4.48
C LEU A 21 -7.10 16.28 -5.37
N LEU A 22 -6.21 17.16 -5.80
CA LEU A 22 -5.00 16.78 -6.54
C LEU A 22 -4.07 15.91 -5.68
N ALA A 23 -3.87 16.25 -4.40
CA ALA A 23 -3.08 15.44 -3.49
C ALA A 23 -3.70 14.05 -3.26
N LEU A 24 -5.03 13.97 -3.12
CA LEU A 24 -5.77 12.71 -2.99
C LEU A 24 -5.63 11.82 -4.23
N ALA A 25 -5.53 12.40 -5.43
CA ALA A 25 -5.30 11.64 -6.66
C ALA A 25 -3.82 11.27 -6.88
N ALA A 26 -2.89 12.17 -6.53
CA ALA A 26 -1.46 11.98 -6.74
C ALA A 26 -0.88 10.90 -5.81
N TYR A 27 -1.41 10.77 -4.59
CA TYR A 27 -0.85 9.85 -3.61
C TYR A 27 -0.99 8.36 -4.00
N PRO A 28 -2.17 7.85 -4.40
CA PRO A 28 -2.28 6.48 -4.92
C PRO A 28 -1.37 6.21 -6.11
N LEU A 29 -1.19 7.20 -7.01
CA LEU A 29 -0.26 7.09 -8.13
C LEU A 29 1.18 6.98 -7.66
N PHE A 30 1.60 7.79 -6.69
CA PHE A 30 2.92 7.68 -6.07
C PHE A 30 3.16 6.29 -5.48
N VAL A 31 2.21 5.75 -4.71
CA VAL A 31 2.31 4.41 -4.13
C VAL A 31 2.45 3.36 -5.22
N LEU A 32 1.62 3.42 -6.27
CA LEU A 32 1.66 2.49 -7.40
C LEU A 32 3.02 2.51 -8.10
N VAL A 33 3.53 3.70 -8.43
CA VAL A 33 4.84 3.87 -9.08
C VAL A 33 5.96 3.32 -8.19
N ALA A 34 5.96 3.63 -6.90
CA ALA A 34 6.97 3.16 -5.96
C ALA A 34 6.97 1.62 -5.83
N VAL A 35 5.79 1.00 -5.75
CA VAL A 35 5.65 -0.47 -5.70
C VAL A 35 6.17 -1.11 -6.98
N TYR A 36 5.72 -0.65 -8.15
CA TYR A 36 6.08 -1.28 -9.42
C TYR A 36 7.56 -1.07 -9.78
N ALA A 37 8.15 0.06 -9.40
CA ALA A 37 9.58 0.28 -9.56
C ALA A 37 10.43 -0.78 -8.83
N GLN A 38 10.00 -1.20 -7.64
CA GLN A 38 10.70 -2.27 -6.90
C GLN A 38 10.31 -3.67 -7.40
N TRP A 39 9.03 -3.89 -7.67
CA TRP A 39 8.52 -5.21 -8.07
C TRP A 39 9.11 -5.69 -9.40
N LEU A 40 9.28 -4.80 -10.39
CA LEU A 40 9.87 -5.15 -11.69
C LEU A 40 11.31 -5.69 -11.56
N GLY A 41 12.07 -5.24 -10.56
CA GLY A 41 13.42 -5.73 -10.27
C GLY A 41 13.47 -6.92 -9.30
N ALA A 42 12.34 -7.30 -8.69
CA ALA A 42 12.33 -8.29 -7.61
C ALA A 42 12.44 -9.74 -8.09
N GLY A 43 12.00 -10.03 -9.33
CA GLY A 43 12.09 -11.37 -9.95
C GLY A 43 11.24 -12.45 -9.27
N LEU A 44 10.19 -12.06 -8.52
CA LEU A 44 9.35 -12.99 -7.77
C LEU A 44 8.29 -13.64 -8.68
N PRO A 45 7.98 -14.94 -8.51
CA PRO A 45 6.97 -15.64 -9.29
C PRO A 45 5.55 -15.42 -8.73
N GLY A 46 4.55 -15.93 -9.44
CA GLY A 46 3.18 -16.00 -8.94
C GLY A 46 2.51 -14.63 -8.91
N GLY A 47 2.27 -14.12 -10.12
CA GLY A 47 1.77 -12.77 -10.37
C GLY A 47 0.49 -12.42 -9.60
N ARG A 48 -0.37 -13.40 -9.32
CA ARG A 48 -1.49 -13.29 -8.36
C ARG A 48 -1.51 -14.52 -7.46
N ASN A 49 -1.88 -14.37 -6.19
CA ASN A 49 -1.88 -15.41 -5.14
C ASN A 49 -0.51 -16.00 -4.77
N GLY A 50 0.59 -15.51 -5.37
CA GLY A 50 1.94 -16.01 -5.14
C GLY A 50 2.87 -15.00 -4.46
N PRO A 51 4.17 -15.28 -4.40
CA PRO A 51 5.17 -14.42 -3.76
C PRO A 51 5.22 -12.99 -4.31
N ALA A 52 5.07 -12.82 -5.62
CA ALA A 52 5.01 -11.51 -6.26
C ALA A 52 3.83 -10.67 -5.76
N ASP A 53 2.66 -11.31 -5.61
CA ASP A 53 1.45 -10.66 -5.11
C ASP A 53 1.60 -10.25 -3.65
N ALA A 54 2.08 -11.19 -2.82
CA ALA A 54 2.39 -10.94 -1.42
C ALA A 54 3.39 -9.77 -1.25
N TYR A 55 4.41 -9.69 -2.12
CA TYR A 55 5.36 -8.59 -2.13
C TYR A 55 4.72 -7.25 -2.49
N ARG A 56 3.89 -7.17 -3.54
CA ARG A 56 3.23 -5.91 -3.91
C ARG A 56 2.29 -5.42 -2.81
N HIS A 57 1.48 -6.31 -2.23
CA HIS A 57 0.54 -5.97 -1.16
C HIS A 57 1.24 -5.51 0.12
N SER A 58 2.26 -6.26 0.57
CA SER A 58 3.04 -5.89 1.75
C SER A 58 3.85 -4.61 1.52
N LEU A 59 4.44 -4.42 0.35
CA LEU A 59 5.19 -3.20 0.02
C LEU A 59 4.28 -1.97 -0.07
N ALA A 60 3.14 -2.08 -0.74
CA ALA A 60 2.16 -0.99 -0.82
C ALA A 60 1.73 -0.55 0.59
N SER A 61 1.40 -1.53 1.45
CA SER A 61 1.01 -1.29 2.84
C SER A 61 2.14 -0.67 3.66
N ALA A 62 3.38 -1.12 3.47
CA ALA A 62 4.54 -0.55 4.15
C ALA A 62 4.78 0.91 3.72
N ILE A 63 4.69 1.21 2.43
CA ILE A 63 4.84 2.58 1.90
C ILE A 63 3.78 3.50 2.50
N VAL A 64 2.52 3.06 2.54
CA VAL A 64 1.43 3.85 3.13
C VAL A 64 1.63 4.06 4.62
N ALA A 65 2.03 3.02 5.36
CA ALA A 65 2.29 3.13 6.78
C ALA A 65 3.49 4.04 7.10
N TYR A 66 4.55 3.98 6.31
CA TYR A 66 5.76 4.79 6.48
C TYR A 66 5.55 6.27 6.12
N THR A 67 4.85 6.55 5.02
CA THR A 67 4.67 7.91 4.51
C THR A 67 3.46 8.63 5.09
N LEU A 68 2.49 7.88 5.64
CA LEU A 68 1.22 8.44 6.12
C LEU A 68 0.82 7.85 7.48
N SER A 69 0.25 6.66 7.51
CA SER A 69 -0.17 6.01 8.77
C SER A 69 -0.56 4.56 8.55
N PRO A 70 -0.25 3.64 9.49
CA PRO A 70 -0.78 2.27 9.46
C PRO A 70 -2.31 2.24 9.50
N ARG A 71 -2.97 3.23 10.13
CA ARG A 71 -4.45 3.32 10.13
C ARG A 71 -5.03 3.45 8.73
N CYS A 72 -4.34 4.15 7.82
CA CYS A 72 -4.78 4.26 6.43
C CYS A 72 -4.75 2.91 5.72
N VAL A 73 -3.81 2.03 6.06
CA VAL A 73 -3.78 0.65 5.56
C VAL A 73 -4.99 -0.14 6.06
N ASP A 74 -5.36 0.01 7.32
CA ASP A 74 -6.54 -0.65 7.88
C ASP A 74 -7.81 -0.24 7.12
N TRP A 75 -8.00 1.07 6.87
CA TRP A 75 -9.13 1.58 6.07
C TRP A 75 -9.13 1.03 4.65
N VAL A 76 -8.00 1.06 3.95
CA VAL A 76 -7.89 0.54 2.57
C VAL A 76 -8.17 -0.96 2.53
N THR A 77 -7.65 -1.72 3.51
CA THR A 77 -7.86 -3.17 3.61
C THR A 77 -9.32 -3.50 3.90
N ALA A 78 -9.99 -2.74 4.77
CA ALA A 78 -11.42 -2.90 5.04
C ALA A 78 -12.27 -2.67 3.78
N VAL A 79 -11.94 -1.64 2.99
CA VAL A 79 -12.71 -1.28 1.79
C VAL A 79 -12.41 -2.21 0.60
N MET A 80 -11.14 -2.45 0.30
CA MET A 80 -10.72 -3.21 -0.89
C MET A 80 -10.80 -4.72 -0.65
N GLU A 81 -10.28 -5.18 0.49
CA GLU A 81 -10.19 -6.61 0.82
C GLU A 81 -11.35 -7.12 1.67
N ARG A 82 -12.27 -6.26 2.13
CA ARG A 82 -13.35 -6.63 3.06
C ARG A 82 -12.82 -7.30 4.32
N ASP A 83 -11.70 -6.80 4.84
CA ASP A 83 -10.95 -7.40 5.96
C ASP A 83 -10.59 -8.88 5.74
N GLY A 84 -10.36 -9.26 4.49
CA GLY A 84 -10.03 -10.63 4.11
C GLY A 84 -11.21 -11.58 4.02
N ARG A 85 -12.46 -11.07 4.05
CA ARG A 85 -13.67 -11.90 3.97
C ARG A 85 -14.02 -12.24 2.53
N GLY A 86 -14.61 -13.43 2.36
CA GLY A 86 -15.26 -13.86 1.11
C GLY A 86 -14.43 -14.82 0.26
N ASN A 87 -13.10 -14.79 0.31
CA ASN A 87 -12.25 -15.81 -0.32
C ASN A 87 -10.81 -15.82 0.25
N ALA A 88 -10.06 -16.87 -0.09
CA ALA A 88 -8.69 -17.07 0.39
C ALA A 88 -7.66 -16.06 -0.14
N SER A 89 -7.84 -15.50 -1.34
CA SER A 89 -6.97 -14.43 -1.88
C SER A 89 -7.06 -13.20 -0.99
N ARG A 90 -8.28 -12.71 -0.73
CA ARG A 90 -8.52 -11.56 0.15
C ARG A 90 -7.96 -11.77 1.54
N ALA A 91 -8.11 -12.98 2.09
CA ALA A 91 -7.57 -13.31 3.42
C ALA A 91 -6.04 -13.22 3.46
N MET A 92 -5.37 -13.74 2.44
CA MET A 92 -3.92 -13.62 2.24
C MET A 92 -3.50 -12.15 2.09
N ASP A 93 -4.19 -11.39 1.23
CA ASP A 93 -3.87 -9.97 0.97
C ASP A 93 -4.03 -9.12 2.23
N ALA A 94 -5.13 -9.28 2.97
CA ALA A 94 -5.36 -8.58 4.23
C ALA A 94 -4.32 -8.96 5.31
N HIS A 95 -3.87 -10.22 5.34
CA HIS A 95 -2.81 -10.67 6.24
C HIS A 95 -1.46 -10.03 5.91
N ASN A 96 -1.07 -10.07 4.65
CA ASN A 96 0.19 -9.48 4.18
C ASN A 96 0.20 -7.95 4.31
N ASN A 97 -0.95 -7.29 4.12
CA ASN A 97 -1.10 -5.86 4.35
C ASN A 97 -0.79 -5.50 5.81
N ARG A 98 -1.31 -6.27 6.77
CA ARG A 98 -1.04 -6.05 8.21
C ARG A 98 0.45 -6.18 8.54
N ILE A 99 1.14 -7.16 7.96
CA ILE A 99 2.59 -7.33 8.16
C ILE A 99 3.34 -6.15 7.51
N GLY A 100 3.01 -5.80 6.27
CA GLY A 100 3.59 -4.66 5.56
C GLY A 100 3.43 -3.36 6.34
N ALA A 101 2.23 -3.08 6.86
CA ALA A 101 1.96 -1.91 7.68
C ALA A 101 2.84 -1.85 8.93
N ARG A 102 3.03 -2.97 9.64
CA ARG A 102 3.95 -3.04 10.80
C ARG A 102 5.39 -2.74 10.40
N ILE A 103 5.86 -3.32 9.30
CA ILE A 103 7.22 -3.07 8.78
C ILE A 103 7.39 -1.59 8.43
N GLY A 104 6.43 -1.00 7.72
CA GLY A 104 6.47 0.41 7.32
C GLY A 104 6.47 1.35 8.52
N ALA A 105 5.61 1.11 9.50
CA ALA A 105 5.51 1.96 10.70
C ALA A 105 6.78 1.93 11.58
N ALA A 106 7.51 0.80 11.59
CA ALA A 106 8.72 0.62 12.39
C ALA A 106 10.02 0.96 11.63
N ALA A 107 9.96 1.21 10.32
CA ALA A 107 11.15 1.35 9.51
C ALA A 107 11.91 2.66 9.80
N PRO A 108 13.23 2.62 10.05
CA PRO A 108 14.02 3.82 10.32
C PRO A 108 14.37 4.62 9.05
N SER A 109 14.11 4.05 7.86
CA SER A 109 14.34 4.71 6.58
C SER A 109 13.56 4.02 5.46
N TRP A 110 13.36 4.74 4.36
CA TRP A 110 12.78 4.21 3.12
C TRP A 110 13.51 2.96 2.61
N ALA A 111 14.84 2.98 2.60
CA ALA A 111 15.65 1.85 2.17
C ALA A 111 15.52 0.65 3.12
N ALA A 112 15.48 0.89 4.43
CA ALA A 112 15.25 -0.18 5.42
C ALA A 112 13.85 -0.79 5.27
N MET A 113 12.80 0.02 5.06
CA MET A 113 11.45 -0.46 4.80
C MET A 113 11.41 -1.43 3.62
N GLN A 114 11.94 -1.03 2.45
CA GLN A 114 11.94 -1.87 1.25
C GLN A 114 12.72 -3.18 1.45
N ARG A 115 13.90 -3.11 2.08
CA ARG A 115 14.70 -4.30 2.41
C ARG A 115 13.97 -5.23 3.38
N ASN A 116 13.33 -4.69 4.41
CA ASN A 116 12.65 -5.48 5.43
C ASN A 116 11.40 -6.16 4.86
N VAL A 117 10.64 -5.48 3.98
CA VAL A 117 9.52 -6.12 3.24
C VAL A 117 10.04 -7.24 2.35
N ARG A 118 11.12 -7.00 1.60
CA ARG A 118 11.73 -8.03 0.75
C ARG A 118 12.15 -9.24 1.58
N ALA A 119 12.88 -9.03 2.67
CA ALA A 119 13.30 -10.10 3.56
C ALA A 119 12.11 -10.84 4.18
N ALA A 120 11.02 -10.15 4.52
CA ALA A 120 9.81 -10.80 5.04
C ALA A 120 9.14 -11.71 4.00
N VAL A 121 9.15 -11.34 2.73
CA VAL A 121 8.67 -12.20 1.63
C VAL A 121 9.61 -13.37 1.38
N ASP A 122 10.93 -13.15 1.40
CA ASP A 122 11.92 -14.23 1.21
C ASP A 122 11.82 -15.30 2.33
N HIS A 123 11.43 -14.91 3.55
CA HIS A 123 11.13 -15.83 4.66
C HIS A 123 9.65 -16.27 4.75
N GLY A 124 8.82 -15.85 3.81
CA GLY A 124 7.42 -16.25 3.77
C GLY A 124 7.25 -17.71 3.37
N ALA A 125 6.01 -18.21 3.45
CA ALA A 125 5.71 -19.58 3.08
C ALA A 125 4.32 -19.74 2.48
N ILE A 126 4.10 -20.88 1.83
CA ILE A 126 2.76 -21.30 1.39
C ILE A 126 1.89 -21.54 2.61
N ASP A 127 0.72 -20.90 2.63
CA ASP A 127 -0.32 -21.05 3.66
C ASP A 127 0.25 -20.95 5.10
N ALA A 128 1.21 -20.04 5.29
CA ALA A 128 1.82 -19.76 6.58
C ALA A 128 0.74 -19.44 7.62
N ARG A 129 0.84 -20.09 8.79
CA ARG A 129 -0.14 -19.94 9.89
C ARG A 129 0.23 -18.88 10.91
N SER A 130 1.49 -18.43 10.89
CA SER A 130 1.97 -17.41 11.81
C SER A 130 1.42 -16.03 11.45
N SER A 131 1.00 -15.27 12.46
CA SER A 131 0.57 -13.86 12.33
C SER A 131 1.67 -12.92 11.83
N ASP A 132 2.93 -13.35 11.93
CA ASP A 132 4.12 -12.54 11.67
C ASP A 132 4.92 -13.04 10.47
N GLN A 133 4.41 -14.04 9.75
CA GLN A 133 5.05 -14.56 8.54
C GLN A 133 4.21 -14.21 7.32
N ILE A 134 4.86 -13.67 6.28
CA ILE A 134 4.22 -13.45 4.99
C ILE A 134 3.73 -14.79 4.46
N THR A 135 2.53 -14.78 3.86
CA THR A 135 1.90 -15.97 3.33
C THR A 135 1.51 -15.77 1.87
N TRP A 136 1.52 -16.85 1.10
CA TRP A 136 0.91 -16.91 -0.22
C TRP A 136 0.25 -18.27 -0.41
N ARG A 137 -0.54 -18.42 -1.47
CA ARG A 137 -1.28 -19.67 -1.72
C ARG A 137 -0.37 -20.73 -2.35
N ALA A 138 -0.81 -21.99 -2.38
CA ALA A 138 -0.10 -23.03 -3.12
C ALA A 138 0.00 -22.71 -4.63
N PRO A 139 1.06 -23.15 -5.34
CA PRO A 139 1.29 -22.85 -6.76
C PRO A 139 0.12 -23.15 -7.69
N ALA A 140 -0.67 -24.19 -7.41
CA ALA A 140 -1.87 -24.53 -8.18
C ALA A 140 -2.96 -23.43 -8.18
N ALA A 141 -2.88 -22.48 -7.25
CA ALA A 141 -3.79 -21.33 -7.16
C ALA A 141 -3.18 -20.03 -7.73
N TRP A 142 -1.92 -20.05 -8.17
CA TRP A 142 -1.26 -18.88 -8.75
C TRP A 142 -1.81 -18.58 -10.14
N GLN A 143 -1.74 -17.30 -10.52
CA GLN A 143 -2.05 -16.87 -11.88
C GLN A 143 -0.91 -15.98 -12.36
N ASP A 144 -0.44 -16.20 -13.58
CA ASP A 144 0.55 -15.34 -14.22
C ASP A 144 -0.13 -14.09 -14.77
N ARG A 145 -0.36 -13.13 -13.88
CA ARG A 145 -0.95 -11.82 -14.20
C ARG A 145 -0.14 -10.72 -13.55
N LEU A 146 -0.16 -9.54 -14.19
CA LEU A 146 0.49 -8.34 -13.65
C LEU A 146 -0.36 -7.65 -12.55
N TYR A 147 -1.60 -8.13 -12.31
CA TYR A 147 -2.60 -7.63 -11.35
C TYR A 147 -3.55 -8.75 -10.88
#